data_AF-A8F4J8-F1
#
_entry.id   AF-A8F4J8-F1
#
_cell.length_a   1.000
_cell.length_b   1.000
_cell.length_c   1.000
_cell.angle_alpha   90.00
_cell.angle_beta   90.00
_cell.angle_gamma   90.00
#
_symmetry.space_group_name_H-M   'P 1'
#
loop_
_entity.id
_entity.type
_entity.pdbx_description
1 polymer ?
#
loop_
_entity_poly.entity_id
_entity_poly.type
_entity_poly.pdbx_seq_one_letter_code
_entity_poly.pdbx_strand_id
1 'polypeptide(L)'
;MRKLSFFLAFIAFSLCFSIEIYVGTNMIYSSPAENFTVDWNTFATIWENYCKLMGLEEPATGEIGDFSYFVWKGHTAGFSRQASTFFIDGVAKKSDKIPLKDTLDTFDIPAMIENNRLILPQMIVEDMKFDENMIEVVYKGRNELIFSEHDGQITVSSVNYVSYRGLLYKPGQMIAAFDTPQRKIDQLIELKGLIRVILYSKELIPGNVVLIPFFSEHKVDQNGILLFYAEGDGRIIIRPYSPDFEGSDWAVYAQTKEIAEKIANHFGLKIEICPIYDIPVGKIGMILLLDNQDIEQVRKFVEEMLE
;
A
#
# COMPACT_ATOMS: atom_id res chain seq x y z
N MET A 1 -12.70 -53.37 28.63
CA MET A 1 -13.25 -52.08 28.14
C MET A 1 -12.38 -50.89 28.50
N ARG A 2 -12.09 -50.60 29.79
CA ARG A 2 -11.30 -49.43 30.23
C ARG A 2 -9.89 -49.28 29.61
N LYS A 3 -9.16 -50.38 29.37
CA LYS A 3 -7.85 -50.38 28.70
C LYS A 3 -7.94 -50.15 27.18
N LEU A 4 -9.03 -50.60 26.55
CA LEU A 4 -9.26 -50.42 25.10
C LEU A 4 -9.63 -48.96 24.80
N SER A 5 -10.42 -48.34 25.67
CA SER A 5 -10.77 -46.92 25.59
C SER A 5 -9.54 -46.01 25.77
N PHE A 6 -8.61 -46.38 26.67
CA PHE A 6 -7.33 -45.67 26.83
C PHE A 6 -6.42 -45.81 25.60
N PHE A 7 -6.37 -47.00 24.99
CA PHE A 7 -5.56 -47.25 23.80
C PHE A 7 -6.12 -46.52 22.58
N LEU A 8 -7.45 -46.51 22.40
CA LEU A 8 -8.13 -45.74 21.36
C LEU A 8 -7.98 -44.22 21.57
N ALA A 9 -8.05 -43.74 22.81
CA ALA A 9 -7.79 -42.33 23.12
C ALA A 9 -6.32 -41.94 22.87
N PHE A 10 -5.37 -42.81 23.19
CA PHE A 10 -3.94 -42.58 22.92
C PHE A 10 -3.61 -42.63 21.42
N ILE A 11 -4.23 -43.53 20.66
CA ILE A 11 -4.12 -43.55 19.19
C ILE A 11 -4.76 -42.29 18.60
N ALA A 12 -5.95 -41.89 19.05
CA ALA A 12 -6.58 -40.66 18.60
C ALA A 12 -5.74 -39.42 18.96
N PHE A 13 -5.07 -39.41 20.11
CA PHE A 13 -4.20 -38.31 20.54
C PHE A 13 -2.87 -38.27 19.79
N SER A 14 -2.30 -39.42 19.42
CA SER A 14 -1.07 -39.52 18.63
C SER A 14 -1.30 -39.28 17.12
N LEU A 15 -2.53 -39.45 16.63
CA LEU A 15 -2.92 -39.11 15.25
C LEU A 15 -3.18 -37.61 15.01
N CYS A 16 -3.11 -36.76 16.06
CA CYS A 16 -3.38 -35.32 15.95
C CYS A 16 -2.12 -34.46 15.67
N PHE A 17 -0.97 -35.06 15.40
CA PHE A 17 0.26 -34.32 15.10
C PHE A 17 0.52 -34.33 13.60
N SER A 18 -0.19 -33.47 12.88
CA SER A 18 0.12 -33.15 11.48
C SER A 18 0.81 -31.79 11.41
N ILE A 19 1.87 -31.70 10.61
CA ILE A 19 2.36 -30.41 10.13
C ILE A 19 1.39 -29.92 9.07
N GLU A 20 0.91 -28.70 9.25
CA GLU A 20 0.11 -27.99 8.25
C GLU A 20 0.89 -26.75 7.79
N ILE A 21 0.96 -26.52 6.48
CA ILE A 21 1.59 -25.32 5.92
C ILE A 21 0.50 -24.49 5.25
N TYR A 22 0.48 -23.22 5.60
CA TYR A 22 -0.51 -22.25 5.18
C TYR A 22 0.12 -21.07 4.45
N VAL A 23 -0.61 -20.52 3.48
CA VAL A 23 -0.40 -19.19 2.92
C VAL A 23 -1.59 -18.33 3.36
N GLY A 24 -1.35 -17.50 4.36
CA GLY A 24 -2.41 -16.86 5.14
C GLY A 24 -3.33 -17.89 5.78
N THR A 25 -4.57 -17.97 5.30
CA THR A 25 -5.57 -18.95 5.77
C THR A 25 -5.70 -20.18 4.86
N ASN A 26 -5.02 -20.20 3.72
CA ASN A 26 -5.13 -21.30 2.75
C ASN A 26 -4.09 -22.37 3.04
N MET A 27 -4.54 -23.57 3.42
CA MET A 27 -3.65 -24.72 3.59
C MET A 27 -3.12 -25.17 2.23
N ILE A 28 -1.80 -25.23 2.08
CA ILE A 28 -1.14 -25.68 0.85
C ILE A 28 -0.49 -27.05 1.00
N TYR A 29 -0.28 -27.51 2.24
CA TYR A 29 0.28 -28.83 2.53
C TYR A 29 -0.14 -29.31 3.90
N SER A 30 -0.35 -30.63 4.04
CA SER A 30 -0.57 -31.30 5.31
C SER A 30 0.09 -32.67 5.28
N SER A 31 0.77 -33.04 6.36
CA SER A 31 1.44 -34.32 6.49
C SER A 31 1.54 -34.76 7.94
N PRO A 32 1.49 -36.07 8.24
CA PRO A 32 1.70 -36.61 9.58
C PRO A 32 3.18 -36.53 10.04
N ALA A 33 4.02 -35.76 9.34
CA ALA A 33 5.41 -35.58 9.70
C ALA A 33 5.57 -34.78 11.00
N GLU A 34 6.71 -34.99 11.66
CA GLU A 34 7.11 -34.25 12.87
C GLU A 34 8.19 -33.21 12.52
N ASN A 35 8.26 -32.12 13.29
CA ASN A 35 9.34 -31.11 13.29
C ASN A 35 9.51 -30.23 12.03
N PHE A 36 8.45 -29.93 11.27
CA PHE A 36 8.52 -29.09 10.05
C PHE A 36 9.61 -29.52 9.06
N THR A 37 9.72 -30.83 8.85
CA THR A 37 10.63 -31.43 7.88
C THR A 37 9.87 -32.09 6.73
N VAL A 38 10.37 -31.94 5.50
CA VAL A 38 9.77 -32.52 4.29
C VAL A 38 10.83 -33.16 3.39
N ASP A 39 10.44 -34.04 2.48
CA ASP A 39 11.36 -34.48 1.43
C ASP A 39 11.61 -33.36 0.40
N TRP A 40 12.65 -33.51 -0.42
CA TRP A 40 13.05 -32.51 -1.40
C TRP A 40 11.97 -32.16 -2.43
N ASN A 41 11.25 -33.16 -2.95
CA ASN A 41 10.24 -32.93 -3.99
C ASN A 41 9.06 -32.15 -3.41
N THR A 42 8.67 -32.49 -2.19
CA THR A 42 7.66 -31.78 -1.42
C THR A 42 8.10 -30.34 -1.15
N PHE A 43 9.34 -30.12 -0.72
CA PHE A 43 9.91 -28.79 -0.52
C PHE A 43 9.81 -27.92 -1.79
N ALA A 44 10.31 -28.44 -2.91
CA ALA A 44 10.26 -27.73 -4.19
C ALA A 44 8.81 -27.39 -4.60
N THR A 45 7.90 -28.35 -4.47
CA THR A 45 6.47 -28.16 -4.80
C THR A 45 5.80 -27.10 -3.93
N ILE A 46 6.05 -27.11 -2.61
CA ILE A 46 5.54 -26.07 -1.69
C ILE A 46 6.01 -24.69 -2.14
N TRP A 47 7.30 -24.59 -2.51
CA TRP A 47 7.90 -23.31 -2.86
C TRP A 47 7.44 -22.76 -4.20
N GLU A 48 7.33 -23.62 -5.22
CA GLU A 48 6.76 -23.27 -6.52
C GLU A 48 5.31 -22.77 -6.37
N ASN A 49 4.49 -23.50 -5.61
CA ASN A 49 3.11 -23.10 -5.33
C ASN A 49 3.05 -21.76 -4.60
N TYR A 50 3.92 -21.55 -3.61
CA TYR A 50 3.99 -20.29 -2.88
C TYR A 50 4.36 -19.11 -3.79
N CYS A 51 5.41 -19.25 -4.61
CA CYS A 51 5.85 -18.21 -5.54
C CYS A 51 4.74 -17.87 -6.55
N LYS A 52 4.07 -18.88 -7.10
CA LYS A 52 2.95 -18.70 -8.03
C LYS A 52 1.77 -17.97 -7.39
N LEU A 53 1.38 -18.36 -6.17
CA LEU A 53 0.30 -17.69 -5.43
C LEU A 53 0.62 -16.23 -5.12
N MET A 54 1.89 -15.95 -4.83
CA MET A 54 2.35 -14.61 -4.47
C MET A 54 2.72 -13.74 -5.69
N GLY A 55 2.75 -14.33 -6.90
CA GLY A 55 3.22 -13.65 -8.12
C GLY A 55 4.69 -13.25 -8.03
N LEU A 56 5.50 -14.07 -7.36
CA LEU A 56 6.94 -13.91 -7.22
C LEU A 56 7.68 -14.62 -8.36
N GLU A 57 8.95 -14.28 -8.55
CA GLU A 57 9.83 -15.03 -9.44
C GLU A 57 9.93 -16.49 -8.98
N GLU A 58 9.75 -17.40 -9.94
CA GLU A 58 9.86 -18.84 -9.70
C GLU A 58 11.32 -19.20 -9.36
N PRO A 59 11.54 -20.11 -8.42
CA PRO A 59 12.88 -20.58 -8.10
C PRO A 59 13.50 -21.32 -9.28
N ALA A 60 14.80 -21.18 -9.46
CA ALA A 60 15.54 -22.02 -10.40
C ALA A 60 15.85 -23.37 -9.74
N THR A 61 15.42 -24.46 -10.35
CA THR A 61 15.63 -25.82 -9.86
C THR A 61 16.40 -26.65 -10.88
N GLY A 62 17.08 -27.69 -10.43
CA GLY A 62 17.75 -28.63 -11.32
C GLY A 62 18.45 -29.76 -10.58
N GLU A 63 19.07 -30.64 -11.36
CA GLU A 63 19.75 -31.83 -10.85
C GLU A 63 21.11 -32.01 -11.53
N ILE A 64 22.12 -32.37 -10.74
CA ILE A 64 23.45 -32.76 -11.21
C ILE A 64 23.77 -34.11 -10.55
N GLY A 65 23.62 -35.20 -11.30
CA GLY A 65 23.79 -36.54 -10.75
C GLY A 65 22.71 -36.85 -9.70
N ASP A 66 23.11 -37.11 -8.46
CA ASP A 66 22.20 -37.36 -7.32
C ASP A 66 21.93 -36.10 -6.47
N PHE A 67 22.50 -34.96 -6.86
CA PHE A 67 22.37 -33.69 -6.19
C PHE A 67 21.28 -32.85 -6.86
N SER A 68 20.20 -32.60 -6.14
CA SER A 68 19.17 -31.65 -6.55
C SER A 68 19.45 -30.29 -5.93
N TYR A 69 19.22 -29.21 -6.68
CA TYR A 69 19.44 -27.85 -6.20
C TYR A 69 18.24 -26.94 -6.47
N PHE A 70 18.18 -25.88 -5.68
CA PHE A 70 17.13 -24.89 -5.62
C PHE A 70 17.80 -23.54 -5.39
N VAL A 71 17.52 -22.54 -6.23
CA VAL A 71 18.08 -21.19 -6.13
C VAL A 71 16.94 -20.17 -6.15
N TRP A 72 16.93 -19.26 -5.18
CA TRP A 72 15.91 -18.23 -5.06
C TRP A 72 16.44 -17.01 -4.32
N LYS A 73 16.19 -15.80 -4.86
CA LYS A 73 16.63 -14.52 -4.29
C LYS A 73 18.11 -14.46 -3.87
N GLY A 74 18.99 -15.11 -4.62
CA GLY A 74 20.43 -15.13 -4.32
C GLY A 74 20.86 -16.18 -3.28
N HIS A 75 19.92 -16.91 -2.70
CA HIS A 75 20.18 -18.05 -1.82
C HIS A 75 20.13 -19.37 -2.58
N THR A 76 20.88 -20.36 -2.10
CA THR A 76 20.93 -21.70 -2.69
C THR A 76 20.68 -22.77 -1.63
N ALA A 77 19.73 -23.64 -1.90
CA ALA A 77 19.55 -24.90 -1.19
C ALA A 77 19.89 -26.08 -2.09
N GLY A 78 20.36 -27.17 -1.51
CA GLY A 78 20.66 -28.40 -2.25
C GLY A 78 20.51 -29.64 -1.40
N PHE A 79 20.30 -30.77 -2.05
CA PHE A 79 20.13 -32.05 -1.37
C PHE A 79 20.78 -33.17 -2.18
N SER A 80 21.69 -33.92 -1.55
CA SER A 80 22.22 -35.17 -2.10
C SER A 80 21.52 -36.35 -1.45
N ARG A 81 20.81 -37.14 -2.27
CA ARG A 81 20.08 -38.32 -1.81
C ARG A 81 21.04 -39.42 -1.34
N GLN A 82 22.17 -39.64 -2.01
CA GLN A 82 23.10 -40.71 -1.60
C GLN A 82 23.86 -40.36 -0.33
N ALA A 83 24.24 -39.09 -0.15
CA ALA A 83 24.98 -38.65 1.02
C ALA A 83 24.08 -38.31 2.22
N SER A 84 22.74 -38.33 2.05
CA SER A 84 21.76 -37.83 3.03
C SER A 84 22.20 -36.50 3.63
N THR A 85 22.53 -35.55 2.76
CA THR A 85 23.09 -34.26 3.15
C THR A 85 22.30 -33.13 2.49
N PHE A 86 21.81 -32.22 3.34
CA PHE A 86 21.18 -30.98 2.96
C PHE A 86 22.22 -29.84 3.00
N PHE A 87 22.17 -28.96 2.01
CA PHE A 87 23.04 -27.81 1.89
C PHE A 87 22.18 -26.56 1.83
N ILE A 88 22.59 -25.51 2.54
CA ILE A 88 21.97 -24.19 2.42
C ILE A 88 23.05 -23.11 2.53
N ASP A 89 23.16 -22.26 1.52
CA ASP A 89 24.19 -21.22 1.38
C ASP A 89 25.61 -21.70 1.75
N GLY A 90 25.98 -22.87 1.24
CA GLY A 90 27.30 -23.48 1.45
C GLY A 90 27.47 -24.20 2.79
N VAL A 91 26.48 -24.18 3.68
CA VAL A 91 26.50 -24.92 4.94
C VAL A 91 25.88 -26.30 4.76
N ALA A 92 26.67 -27.35 5.02
CA ALA A 92 26.22 -28.74 4.93
C ALA A 92 25.68 -29.25 6.28
N LYS A 93 24.53 -29.94 6.25
CA LYS A 93 23.89 -30.59 7.39
C LYS A 93 23.54 -32.03 7.01
N LYS A 94 23.95 -33.01 7.82
CA LYS A 94 23.48 -34.39 7.65
C LYS A 94 22.00 -34.45 7.97
N SER A 95 21.19 -34.73 6.96
CA SER A 95 19.75 -34.79 7.06
C SER A 95 19.19 -35.53 5.85
N ASP A 96 18.27 -36.45 6.07
CA ASP A 96 17.50 -37.14 5.04
C ASP A 96 16.25 -36.34 4.61
N LYS A 97 15.96 -35.24 5.30
CA LYS A 97 14.84 -34.33 5.04
C LYS A 97 15.28 -32.86 5.04
N ILE A 98 14.43 -32.00 4.52
CA ILE A 98 14.64 -30.56 4.45
C ILE A 98 14.04 -29.90 5.69
N PRO A 99 14.84 -29.24 6.54
CA PRO A 99 14.34 -28.45 7.67
C PRO A 99 13.73 -27.14 7.15
N LEU A 100 12.39 -27.06 7.10
CA LEU A 100 11.70 -25.91 6.51
C LEU A 100 12.02 -24.61 7.26
N LYS A 101 12.04 -24.64 8.59
CA LYS A 101 12.33 -23.45 9.40
C LYS A 101 13.71 -22.87 9.09
N ASP A 102 14.75 -23.69 9.13
CA ASP A 102 16.12 -23.27 8.79
C ASP A 102 16.20 -22.70 7.37
N THR A 103 15.42 -23.25 6.45
CA THR A 103 15.37 -22.79 5.07
C THR A 103 14.71 -21.43 4.93
N LEU A 104 13.57 -21.24 5.58
CA LEU A 104 12.86 -19.95 5.61
C LEU A 104 13.67 -18.86 6.30
N ASP A 105 14.29 -19.20 7.44
CA ASP A 105 15.15 -18.28 8.20
C ASP A 105 16.35 -17.84 7.33
N THR A 106 16.94 -18.75 6.54
CA THR A 106 18.09 -18.41 5.68
C THR A 106 17.69 -17.59 4.46
N PHE A 107 16.51 -17.83 3.89
CA PHE A 107 16.03 -17.12 2.70
C PHE A 107 15.31 -15.80 3.04
N ASP A 108 15.40 -15.36 4.30
CA ASP A 108 14.75 -14.16 4.83
C ASP A 108 13.24 -14.12 4.54
N ILE A 109 12.56 -15.24 4.80
CA ILE A 109 11.13 -15.41 4.52
C ILE A 109 10.36 -15.34 5.83
N PRO A 110 9.62 -14.25 6.06
CA PRO A 110 8.85 -14.10 7.28
C PRO A 110 7.81 -15.21 7.36
N ALA A 111 7.87 -15.98 8.44
CA ALA A 111 6.95 -17.06 8.70
C ALA A 111 6.64 -17.14 10.19
N MET A 112 5.51 -17.73 10.53
CA MET A 112 5.11 -17.93 11.92
C MET A 112 4.75 -19.38 12.16
N ILE A 113 5.14 -19.90 13.32
CA ILE A 113 4.79 -21.24 13.76
C ILE A 113 3.81 -21.15 14.92
N GLU A 114 2.58 -21.60 14.72
CA GLU A 114 1.54 -21.63 15.75
C GLU A 114 0.79 -22.96 15.74
N ASN A 115 0.68 -23.64 16.88
CA ASN A 115 -0.11 -24.88 17.01
C ASN A 115 0.19 -25.93 15.92
N ASN A 116 1.48 -26.18 15.62
CA ASN A 116 1.94 -27.06 14.53
C ASN A 116 1.59 -26.61 13.10
N ARG A 117 1.27 -25.33 12.93
CA ARG A 117 1.05 -24.70 11.63
C ARG A 117 2.21 -23.80 11.30
N LEU A 118 2.76 -23.95 10.10
CA LEU A 118 3.71 -23.02 9.50
C LEU A 118 2.92 -22.08 8.61
N ILE A 119 2.91 -20.79 8.92
CA ILE A 119 2.09 -19.80 8.25
C ILE A 119 3.01 -18.82 7.51
N LEU A 120 2.86 -18.80 6.19
CA LEU A 120 3.50 -17.87 5.27
C LEU A 120 2.58 -16.69 4.96
N PRO A 121 3.13 -15.51 4.62
CA PRO A 121 2.32 -14.34 4.30
C PRO A 121 1.52 -14.55 3.02
N GLN A 122 0.30 -14.01 3.00
CA GLN A 122 -0.57 -13.94 1.83
C GLN A 122 -0.41 -12.62 1.06
N MET A 123 0.22 -11.64 1.70
CA MET A 123 0.63 -10.35 1.13
C MET A 123 2.02 -9.99 1.63
N ILE A 124 2.88 -9.48 0.75
CA ILE A 124 4.18 -8.91 1.11
C ILE A 124 4.15 -7.43 0.71
N VAL A 125 4.20 -6.53 1.67
CA VAL A 125 4.36 -5.10 1.45
C VAL A 125 5.85 -4.82 1.23
N GLU A 126 6.19 -4.42 0.01
CA GLU A 126 7.55 -4.06 -0.36
C GLU A 126 7.89 -2.65 0.12
N ASP A 127 6.94 -1.73 -0.04
CA ASP A 127 7.10 -0.33 0.35
C ASP A 127 5.78 0.30 0.74
N MET A 128 5.85 1.26 1.64
CA MET A 128 4.70 2.04 2.08
C MET A 128 5.15 3.49 2.31
N LYS A 129 4.60 4.40 1.51
CA LYS A 129 4.93 5.81 1.56
C LYS A 129 3.70 6.64 1.84
N PHE A 130 3.95 7.76 2.49
CA PHE A 130 2.98 8.82 2.65
C PHE A 130 3.56 10.06 1.97
N ASP A 131 2.85 10.51 0.95
CA ASP A 131 2.96 11.84 0.37
C ASP A 131 1.77 12.65 0.88
N GLU A 132 1.90 13.98 1.00
CA GLU A 132 0.96 14.84 1.73
C GLU A 132 -0.52 14.44 1.56
N ASN A 133 -0.95 14.18 0.34
CA ASN A 133 -2.34 13.86 0.02
C ASN A 133 -2.59 12.39 -0.37
N MET A 134 -1.62 11.50 -0.19
CA MET A 134 -1.72 10.11 -0.64
C MET A 134 -0.87 9.15 0.21
N ILE A 135 -1.46 8.01 0.56
CA ILE A 135 -0.71 6.85 1.04
C ILE A 135 -0.57 5.86 -0.12
N GLU A 136 0.65 5.49 -0.46
CA GLU A 136 0.96 4.52 -1.52
C GLU A 136 1.56 3.25 -0.90
N VAL A 137 1.05 2.08 -1.30
CA VAL A 137 1.51 0.78 -0.84
C VAL A 137 1.85 -0.11 -2.03
N VAL A 138 3.12 -0.47 -2.17
CA VAL A 138 3.60 -1.42 -3.19
C VAL A 138 3.65 -2.81 -2.57
N TYR A 139 3.06 -3.80 -3.24
CA TYR A 139 2.92 -5.14 -2.68
C TYR A 139 2.96 -6.29 -3.69
N LYS A 140 3.16 -7.50 -3.16
CA LYS A 140 3.02 -8.79 -3.87
C LYS A 140 1.97 -9.66 -3.18
N GLY A 141 1.40 -10.61 -3.92
CA GLY A 141 0.31 -11.46 -3.45
C GLY A 141 -1.06 -10.81 -3.60
N ARG A 142 -1.97 -11.10 -2.68
CA ARG A 142 -3.32 -10.52 -2.65
C ARG A 142 -3.36 -9.32 -1.71
N ASN A 143 -4.20 -8.32 -2.02
CA ASN A 143 -4.45 -7.24 -1.09
C ASN A 143 -5.13 -7.80 0.16
N GLU A 144 -4.48 -7.63 1.31
CA GLU A 144 -4.96 -8.05 2.62
C GLU A 144 -4.82 -6.90 3.63
N LEU A 145 -4.92 -5.65 3.15
CA LEU A 145 -4.90 -4.45 3.98
C LEU A 145 -6.28 -3.82 4.12
N ILE A 146 -6.54 -3.28 5.29
CA ILE A 146 -7.65 -2.37 5.53
C ILE A 146 -7.10 -1.04 6.06
N PHE A 147 -7.70 0.03 5.58
CA PHE A 147 -7.37 1.40 5.98
C PHE A 147 -8.53 1.93 6.83
N SER A 148 -8.22 2.53 7.96
CA SER A 148 -9.23 3.07 8.88
C SER A 148 -8.83 4.45 9.36
N GLU A 149 -9.80 5.35 9.43
CA GLU A 149 -9.60 6.73 9.87
C GLU A 149 -10.05 6.85 11.34
N HIS A 150 -9.14 7.27 12.21
CA HIS A 150 -9.42 7.55 13.62
C HIS A 150 -8.60 8.75 14.09
N ASP A 151 -9.26 9.74 14.70
CA ASP A 151 -8.62 10.84 15.43
C ASP A 151 -7.44 11.54 14.73
N GLY A 152 -7.61 11.88 13.43
CA GLY A 152 -6.57 12.57 12.66
C GLY A 152 -5.42 11.67 12.22
N GLN A 153 -5.59 10.35 12.29
CA GLN A 153 -4.67 9.37 11.76
C GLN A 153 -5.38 8.42 10.80
N ILE A 154 -4.60 7.90 9.85
CA ILE A 154 -5.00 6.75 9.05
C ILE A 154 -4.16 5.57 9.46
N THR A 155 -4.82 4.53 9.97
CA THR A 155 -4.19 3.28 10.35
C THR A 155 -4.33 2.27 9.22
N VAL A 156 -3.25 1.52 9.01
CA VAL A 156 -3.20 0.39 8.08
C VAL A 156 -3.14 -0.87 8.91
N SER A 157 -4.12 -1.74 8.75
CA SER A 157 -4.20 -3.01 9.49
C SER A 157 -4.30 -4.19 8.54
N SER A 158 -3.82 -5.34 9.00
CA SER A 158 -3.89 -6.59 8.28
C SER A 158 -5.28 -7.22 8.36
N VAL A 159 -5.83 -7.63 7.22
CA VAL A 159 -7.00 -8.52 7.14
C VAL A 159 -6.59 -9.98 7.33
N ASN A 160 -5.41 -10.34 6.82
CA ASN A 160 -4.84 -11.70 6.91
C ASN A 160 -3.35 -11.64 7.30
N TYR A 161 -2.57 -12.71 7.10
CA TYR A 161 -1.13 -12.67 7.36
C TYR A 161 -0.41 -11.82 6.32
N VAL A 162 0.12 -10.67 6.76
CA VAL A 162 0.82 -9.69 5.92
C VAL A 162 2.27 -9.55 6.38
N SER A 163 3.21 -9.59 5.45
CA SER A 163 4.60 -9.27 5.76
C SER A 163 4.94 -7.82 5.42
N TYR A 164 5.64 -7.13 6.32
CA TYR A 164 6.20 -5.81 6.08
C TYR A 164 7.49 -5.65 6.88
N ARG A 165 8.56 -5.16 6.23
CA ARG A 165 9.90 -4.94 6.82
C ARG A 165 10.42 -6.15 7.62
N GLY A 166 10.27 -7.35 7.07
CA GLY A 166 10.74 -8.60 7.68
C GLY A 166 9.89 -9.14 8.83
N LEU A 167 8.82 -8.44 9.22
CA LEU A 167 7.87 -8.89 10.24
C LEU A 167 6.63 -9.49 9.60
N LEU A 168 6.00 -10.46 10.28
CA LEU A 168 4.73 -11.04 9.89
C LEU A 168 3.63 -10.59 10.85
N TYR A 169 2.65 -9.86 10.31
CA TYR A 169 1.49 -9.34 11.02
C TYR A 169 0.32 -10.31 10.86
N LYS A 170 -0.31 -10.68 11.98
CA LYS A 170 -1.52 -11.51 12.06
C LYS A 170 -2.76 -10.72 11.65
N PRO A 171 -3.88 -11.39 11.32
CA PRO A 171 -5.17 -10.73 11.14
C PRO A 171 -5.53 -9.77 12.28
N GLY A 172 -5.96 -8.56 11.94
CA GLY A 172 -6.39 -7.51 12.87
C GLY A 172 -5.24 -6.70 13.51
N GLN A 173 -3.98 -6.98 13.19
CA GLN A 173 -2.86 -6.19 13.72
C GLN A 173 -2.65 -4.92 12.91
N MET A 174 -2.32 -3.83 13.61
CA MET A 174 -1.90 -2.59 12.98
C MET A 174 -0.47 -2.74 12.44
N ILE A 175 -0.31 -2.44 11.16
CA ILE A 175 0.97 -2.50 10.44
C ILE A 175 1.66 -1.13 10.47
N ALA A 176 0.90 -0.07 10.21
CA ALA A 176 1.38 1.31 10.18
C ALA A 176 0.28 2.28 10.60
N ALA A 177 0.69 3.48 11.00
CA ALA A 177 -0.19 4.62 11.24
C ALA A 177 0.46 5.86 10.63
N PHE A 178 -0.36 6.67 9.96
CA PHE A 178 0.06 7.92 9.36
C PHE A 178 -0.67 9.07 10.05
N ASP A 179 0.10 10.06 10.50
CA ASP A 179 -0.46 11.30 11.03
C ASP A 179 -1.00 12.13 9.87
N THR A 180 -2.33 12.25 9.83
CA THR A 180 -3.06 12.94 8.76
C THR A 180 -4.07 13.91 9.38
N PRO A 181 -3.59 14.90 10.18
CA PRO A 181 -4.47 15.87 10.80
C PRO A 181 -5.27 16.59 9.71
N GLN A 182 -6.56 16.79 9.95
CA GLN A 182 -7.50 17.42 9.01
C GLN A 182 -7.68 16.71 7.67
N ARG A 183 -7.22 15.47 7.48
CA ARG A 183 -7.46 14.71 6.24
C ARG A 183 -8.39 13.50 6.45
N LYS A 184 -9.10 13.10 5.41
CA LYS A 184 -9.94 11.88 5.32
C LYS A 184 -9.51 11.03 4.16
N ILE A 185 -9.81 9.74 4.26
CA ILE A 185 -9.81 8.87 3.07
C ILE A 185 -10.95 9.33 2.16
N ASP A 186 -10.60 9.78 0.96
CA ASP A 186 -11.55 10.13 -0.09
C ASP A 186 -11.81 8.92 -0.98
N GLN A 187 -10.72 8.32 -1.45
CA GLN A 187 -10.77 7.22 -2.39
C GLN A 187 -9.68 6.19 -2.08
N LEU A 188 -10.02 4.92 -2.30
CA LEU A 188 -9.06 3.82 -2.33
C LEU A 188 -9.03 3.26 -3.75
N ILE A 189 -7.86 3.27 -4.36
CA ILE A 189 -7.59 2.73 -5.69
C ILE A 189 -6.72 1.50 -5.52
N GLU A 190 -7.22 0.35 -5.99
CA GLU A 190 -6.46 -0.90 -6.01
C GLU A 190 -6.08 -1.26 -7.45
N LEU A 191 -4.78 -1.35 -7.69
CA LEU A 191 -4.18 -1.88 -8.90
C LEU A 191 -3.34 -3.12 -8.53
N LYS A 192 -3.02 -3.95 -9.53
CA LYS A 192 -2.22 -5.16 -9.28
C LYS A 192 -0.85 -4.78 -8.73
N GLY A 193 -0.62 -5.08 -7.45
CA GLY A 193 0.62 -4.80 -6.74
C GLY A 193 0.80 -3.36 -6.25
N LEU A 194 -0.25 -2.53 -6.33
CA LEU A 194 -0.24 -1.15 -5.87
C LEU A 194 -1.59 -0.76 -5.25
N ILE A 195 -1.56 -0.18 -4.05
CA ILE A 195 -2.72 0.46 -3.42
C ILE A 195 -2.41 1.94 -3.28
N ARG A 196 -3.35 2.79 -3.68
CA ARG A 196 -3.30 4.22 -3.43
C ARG A 196 -4.52 4.63 -2.61
N VAL A 197 -4.27 5.26 -1.48
CA VAL A 197 -5.32 5.87 -0.64
C VAL A 197 -5.20 7.37 -0.80
N ILE A 198 -6.14 7.95 -1.53
CA ILE A 198 -6.21 9.39 -1.79
C ILE A 198 -6.87 10.06 -0.59
N LEU A 199 -6.22 11.11 -0.11
CA LEU A 199 -6.66 11.84 1.06
C LEU A 199 -7.26 13.19 0.67
N TYR A 200 -8.43 13.50 1.20
CA TYR A 200 -9.09 14.79 1.07
C TYR A 200 -8.87 15.62 2.34
N SER A 201 -8.58 16.91 2.19
CA SER A 201 -8.53 17.85 3.32
C SER A 201 -9.94 18.18 3.80
N LYS A 202 -10.31 17.78 5.03
CA LYS A 202 -11.59 18.09 5.69
C LYS A 202 -11.90 19.58 5.72
N GLU A 203 -10.86 20.38 5.83
CA GLU A 203 -10.96 21.82 5.95
C GLU A 203 -10.42 22.43 4.65
N LEU A 204 -11.19 23.37 4.08
CA LEU A 204 -10.58 24.51 3.39
C LEU A 204 -9.42 24.93 4.27
N ILE A 205 -8.18 24.88 3.78
CA ILE A 205 -7.08 25.52 4.50
C ILE A 205 -7.62 26.93 4.81
N PRO A 206 -7.78 27.33 6.09
CA PRO A 206 -8.10 28.70 6.42
C PRO A 206 -6.86 29.47 6.03
N GLY A 207 -6.82 29.81 4.76
CA GLY A 207 -5.67 30.31 4.06
C GLY A 207 -6.05 31.71 3.70
N ASN A 208 -5.28 32.66 4.23
CA ASN A 208 -5.32 34.05 3.80
C ASN A 208 -5.52 34.08 2.28
N VAL A 209 -6.51 34.85 1.84
CA VAL A 209 -6.68 35.09 0.41
C VAL A 209 -5.48 35.91 -0.04
N VAL A 210 -4.65 35.32 -0.91
CA VAL A 210 -3.43 35.94 -1.39
C VAL A 210 -3.74 36.65 -2.69
N LEU A 211 -3.59 37.98 -2.68
CA LEU A 211 -3.71 38.79 -3.89
C LEU A 211 -2.36 38.89 -4.59
N ILE A 212 -2.31 38.53 -5.88
CA ILE A 212 -1.10 38.58 -6.69
C ILE A 212 -1.39 39.39 -7.96
N PRO A 213 -0.71 40.52 -8.22
CA PRO A 213 -0.83 41.19 -9.50
C PRO A 213 -0.38 40.26 -10.64
N PHE A 214 -1.20 40.06 -11.67
CA PHE A 214 -0.98 39.04 -12.69
C PHE A 214 0.36 39.19 -13.44
N PHE A 215 0.83 40.42 -13.64
CA PHE A 215 2.09 40.71 -14.36
C PHE A 215 3.35 40.74 -13.47
N SER A 216 3.25 40.32 -12.20
CA SER A 216 4.39 40.33 -11.29
C SER A 216 5.21 39.03 -11.37
N GLU A 217 6.53 39.14 -11.51
CA GLU A 217 7.45 37.99 -11.39
C GLU A 217 7.49 37.53 -9.92
N HIS A 218 6.54 36.70 -9.51
CA HIS A 218 6.50 36.16 -8.15
C HIS A 218 6.65 34.64 -8.17
N LYS A 219 7.64 34.13 -7.43
CA LYS A 219 7.68 32.71 -7.07
C LYS A 219 6.55 32.44 -6.09
N VAL A 220 5.53 31.72 -6.53
CA VAL A 220 4.30 31.48 -5.77
C VAL A 220 4.50 30.37 -4.74
N ASP A 221 5.28 30.66 -3.69
CA ASP A 221 5.48 29.79 -2.52
C ASP A 221 4.53 30.13 -1.36
N GLN A 222 3.36 30.70 -1.67
CA GLN A 222 2.39 31.11 -0.66
C GLN A 222 1.35 30.00 -0.43
N ASN A 223 0.97 29.83 0.84
CA ASN A 223 -0.12 28.95 1.27
C ASN A 223 -1.42 29.77 1.31
N GLY A 224 -2.48 29.29 0.65
CA GLY A 224 -3.80 29.95 0.63
C GLY A 224 -4.47 29.89 -0.74
N ILE A 225 -5.60 30.60 -0.85
CA ILE A 225 -6.31 30.79 -2.13
C ILE A 225 -5.63 31.90 -2.91
N LEU A 226 -5.14 31.57 -4.10
CA LEU A 226 -4.37 32.48 -4.93
C LEU A 226 -5.29 33.22 -5.90
N LEU A 227 -5.45 34.52 -5.70
CA LEU A 227 -6.20 35.40 -6.59
C LEU A 227 -5.22 36.25 -7.39
N PHE A 228 -4.90 35.79 -8.60
CA PHE A 228 -4.16 36.60 -9.55
C PHE A 228 -5.09 37.66 -10.11
N TYR A 229 -4.71 38.93 -10.14
CA TYR A 229 -5.61 39.99 -10.59
C TYR A 229 -4.95 40.98 -11.55
N ALA A 230 -5.75 41.46 -12.49
CA ALA A 230 -5.42 42.56 -13.40
C ALA A 230 -6.69 43.26 -13.86
N GLU A 231 -6.55 44.49 -14.37
CA GLU A 231 -7.62 45.12 -15.13
C GLU A 231 -7.91 44.31 -16.40
N GLY A 232 -9.19 44.17 -16.74
CA GLY A 232 -9.63 43.39 -17.89
C GLY A 232 -11.12 43.54 -18.15
N ASP A 233 -11.78 42.45 -18.53
CA ASP A 233 -13.11 42.48 -19.15
C ASP A 233 -14.17 41.68 -18.39
N GLY A 234 -13.99 41.55 -17.07
CA GLY A 234 -14.97 40.96 -16.18
C GLY A 234 -14.99 39.43 -16.23
N ARG A 235 -13.80 38.80 -16.21
CA ARG A 235 -13.66 37.34 -16.30
C ARG A 235 -12.88 36.72 -15.15
N ILE A 236 -13.25 35.50 -14.81
CA ILE A 236 -12.49 34.60 -13.94
C ILE A 236 -11.96 33.48 -14.82
N ILE A 237 -10.64 33.31 -14.88
CA ILE A 237 -10.03 32.21 -15.60
C ILE A 237 -9.56 31.17 -14.59
N ILE A 238 -10.04 29.94 -14.77
CA ILE A 238 -9.60 28.78 -14.02
C ILE A 238 -8.91 27.79 -14.95
N ARG A 239 -7.95 27.04 -14.41
CA ARG A 239 -7.27 25.99 -15.16
C ARG A 239 -8.24 24.82 -15.40
N PRO A 240 -8.21 24.17 -16.59
CA PRO A 240 -8.93 22.92 -16.80
C PRO A 240 -8.36 21.81 -15.92
N TYR A 241 -9.22 20.83 -15.63
CA TYR A 241 -8.79 19.51 -15.20
C TYR A 241 -7.74 18.95 -16.17
N SER A 242 -6.58 18.55 -15.64
CA SER A 242 -5.48 18.04 -16.46
C SER A 242 -5.44 16.50 -16.38
N PRO A 243 -5.72 15.80 -17.48
CA PRO A 243 -5.70 14.34 -17.52
C PRO A 243 -4.29 13.76 -17.25
N ASP A 244 -3.25 14.58 -17.39
CA ASP A 244 -1.85 14.22 -17.12
C ASP A 244 -1.59 13.91 -15.63
N PHE A 245 -2.52 14.31 -14.74
CA PHE A 245 -2.45 14.03 -13.30
C PHE A 245 -3.37 12.88 -12.85
N GLU A 246 -3.91 12.09 -13.78
CA GLU A 246 -4.73 10.89 -13.48
C GLU A 246 -5.89 11.11 -12.48
N GLY A 247 -6.41 12.33 -12.34
CA GLY A 247 -7.49 12.63 -11.39
C GLY A 247 -7.05 13.29 -10.08
N SER A 248 -5.74 13.38 -9.82
CA SER A 248 -5.24 13.90 -8.54
C SER A 248 -5.52 15.38 -8.31
N ASP A 249 -5.77 16.16 -9.38
CA ASP A 249 -6.13 17.57 -9.32
C ASP A 249 -7.65 17.80 -9.25
N TRP A 250 -8.49 16.75 -9.31
CA TRP A 250 -9.95 16.88 -9.38
C TRP A 250 -10.54 17.64 -8.19
N ALA A 251 -10.10 17.33 -6.97
CA ALA A 251 -10.61 18.01 -5.77
C ALA A 251 -10.27 19.50 -5.78
N VAL A 252 -9.04 19.84 -6.12
CA VAL A 252 -8.57 21.23 -6.24
C VAL A 252 -9.31 21.96 -7.35
N TYR A 253 -9.50 21.31 -8.50
CA TYR A 253 -10.27 21.84 -9.62
C TYR A 253 -11.74 22.10 -9.23
N ALA A 254 -12.40 21.12 -8.61
CA ALA A 254 -13.79 21.23 -8.19
C ALA A 254 -13.98 22.39 -7.19
N GLN A 255 -13.07 22.51 -6.22
CA GLN A 255 -13.08 23.62 -5.25
C GLN A 255 -12.80 24.97 -5.93
N THR A 256 -11.80 25.05 -6.79
CA THR A 256 -11.47 26.26 -7.55
C THR A 256 -12.67 26.72 -8.38
N LYS A 257 -13.34 25.77 -9.04
CA LYS A 257 -14.53 26.04 -9.83
C LYS A 257 -15.70 26.52 -8.97
N GLU A 258 -15.97 25.89 -7.83
CA GLU A 258 -17.04 26.31 -6.92
C GLU A 258 -16.83 27.74 -6.42
N ILE A 259 -15.60 28.08 -6.00
CA ILE A 259 -15.27 29.43 -5.55
C ILE A 259 -15.43 30.44 -6.70
N ALA A 260 -14.90 30.11 -7.89
CA ALA A 260 -15.04 30.95 -9.06
C ALA A 260 -16.51 31.19 -9.44
N GLU A 261 -17.38 30.17 -9.38
CA GLU A 261 -18.82 30.28 -9.63
C GLU A 261 -19.50 31.23 -8.65
N LYS A 262 -19.16 31.16 -7.35
CA LYS A 262 -19.72 32.07 -6.35
C LYS A 262 -19.26 33.52 -6.57
N ILE A 263 -17.98 33.75 -6.84
CA ILE A 263 -17.45 35.09 -7.16
C ILE A 263 -18.12 35.62 -8.43
N ALA A 264 -18.19 34.82 -9.49
CA ALA A 264 -18.79 35.21 -10.77
C ALA A 264 -20.26 35.61 -10.61
N ASN A 265 -21.03 34.82 -9.86
CA ASN A 265 -22.43 35.12 -9.59
C ASN A 265 -22.61 36.40 -8.75
N HIS A 266 -21.75 36.65 -7.76
CA HIS A 266 -21.85 37.83 -6.90
C HIS A 266 -21.46 39.13 -7.61
N PHE A 267 -20.37 39.09 -8.38
CA PHE A 267 -19.79 40.28 -9.03
C PHE A 267 -20.18 40.44 -10.50
N GLY A 268 -20.98 39.53 -11.06
CA GLY A 268 -21.42 39.58 -12.45
C GLY A 268 -20.33 39.24 -13.47
N LEU A 269 -19.33 38.45 -13.08
CA LEU A 269 -18.20 38.05 -13.93
C LEU A 269 -18.53 36.79 -14.74
N LYS A 270 -17.77 36.53 -15.80
CA LYS A 270 -17.86 35.29 -16.60
C LYS A 270 -16.73 34.34 -16.27
N ILE A 271 -17.01 33.04 -16.28
CA ILE A 271 -15.98 32.01 -16.06
C ILE A 271 -15.48 31.49 -17.40
N GLU A 272 -14.16 31.44 -17.53
CA GLU A 272 -13.45 30.83 -18.65
C GLU A 272 -12.56 29.70 -18.13
N ILE A 273 -12.57 28.55 -18.81
CA ILE A 273 -11.70 27.43 -18.49
C ILE A 273 -10.58 27.38 -19.53
N CYS A 274 -9.35 27.69 -19.13
CA CYS A 274 -8.22 27.83 -20.05
C CYS A 274 -6.90 27.30 -19.44
N PRO A 275 -6.09 26.55 -20.19
CA PRO A 275 -4.79 26.08 -19.72
C PRO A 275 -3.80 27.25 -19.63
N ILE A 276 -3.66 27.85 -18.44
CA ILE A 276 -2.70 28.92 -18.15
C ILE A 276 -1.61 28.39 -17.22
N TYR A 277 -0.35 28.62 -17.61
CA TYR A 277 0.84 28.11 -16.90
C TYR A 277 1.17 28.87 -15.61
N ASP A 278 0.67 30.09 -15.44
CA ASP A 278 0.96 30.94 -14.29
C ASP A 278 0.20 30.54 -13.02
N ILE A 279 -0.81 29.66 -13.13
CA ILE A 279 -1.55 29.12 -11.98
C ILE A 279 -0.86 27.81 -11.51
N PRO A 280 -0.38 27.73 -10.26
CA PRO A 280 0.29 26.54 -9.75
C PRO A 280 -0.62 25.30 -9.79
N VAL A 281 -0.07 24.15 -10.18
CA VAL A 281 -0.76 22.85 -10.07
C VAL A 281 -0.97 22.49 -8.60
N GLY A 282 -2.13 21.92 -8.27
CA GLY A 282 -2.41 21.39 -6.93
C GLY A 282 -2.73 22.45 -5.88
N LYS A 283 -2.85 23.73 -6.26
CA LYS A 283 -3.31 24.82 -5.40
C LYS A 283 -4.61 25.42 -5.92
N ILE A 284 -5.46 25.90 -5.00
CA ILE A 284 -6.64 26.69 -5.37
C ILE A 284 -6.16 28.03 -5.90
N GLY A 285 -6.38 28.27 -7.20
CA GLY A 285 -5.90 29.48 -7.86
C GLY A 285 -6.72 29.85 -9.08
N MET A 286 -6.93 31.15 -9.27
CA MET A 286 -7.67 31.69 -10.39
C MET A 286 -7.15 33.06 -10.80
N ILE A 287 -7.40 33.45 -12.04
CA ILE A 287 -7.08 34.78 -12.55
C ILE A 287 -8.37 35.59 -12.65
N LEU A 288 -8.36 36.78 -12.07
CA LEU A 288 -9.43 37.75 -12.05
C LEU A 288 -9.06 38.91 -12.97
N LEU A 289 -9.75 39.00 -14.11
CA LEU A 289 -9.71 40.11 -15.04
C LEU A 289 -10.86 41.04 -14.71
N LEU A 290 -10.63 42.01 -13.82
CA LEU A 290 -11.67 42.88 -13.27
C LEU A 290 -11.90 44.09 -14.18
N ASP A 291 -13.15 44.42 -14.50
CA ASP A 291 -13.47 45.57 -15.34
C ASP A 291 -13.71 46.84 -14.50
N ASN A 292 -14.51 46.72 -13.46
CA ASN A 292 -14.98 47.84 -12.62
C ASN A 292 -14.96 47.51 -11.12
N GLN A 293 -14.64 46.26 -10.74
CA GLN A 293 -14.65 45.81 -9.34
C GLN A 293 -13.31 46.08 -8.66
N ASP A 294 -13.38 46.40 -7.37
CA ASP A 294 -12.21 46.51 -6.50
C ASP A 294 -11.80 45.10 -6.02
N ILE A 295 -10.54 44.72 -6.28
CA ILE A 295 -9.98 43.43 -5.85
C ILE A 295 -10.11 43.22 -4.33
N GLU A 296 -10.08 44.29 -3.53
CA GLU A 296 -10.26 44.19 -2.08
C GLU A 296 -11.69 43.79 -1.69
N GLN A 297 -12.70 44.12 -2.50
CA GLN A 297 -14.06 43.65 -2.29
C GLN A 297 -14.20 42.17 -2.62
N VAL A 298 -13.55 41.72 -3.70
CA VAL A 298 -13.51 40.31 -4.06
C VAL A 298 -12.79 39.50 -2.98
N ARG A 299 -11.66 40.01 -2.47
CA ARG A 299 -10.91 39.39 -1.36
C ARG A 299 -11.80 39.17 -0.13
N LYS A 300 -12.48 40.22 0.33
CA LYS A 300 -13.38 40.15 1.50
C LYS A 300 -14.52 39.16 1.30
N PHE A 301 -15.14 39.17 0.13
CA PHE A 301 -16.21 38.22 -0.18
C PHE A 301 -15.71 36.78 -0.12
N VAL A 302 -14.51 36.51 -0.65
CA VAL A 302 -13.92 35.18 -0.56
C VAL A 302 -13.58 34.83 0.89
N GLU A 303 -13.01 35.76 1.67
CA GLU A 303 -12.75 35.56 3.11
C GLU A 303 -14.05 35.22 3.88
N GLU A 304 -15.13 35.97 3.66
CA GLU A 304 -16.46 35.73 4.28
C GLU A 304 -17.10 34.40 3.86
N MET A 305 -16.81 33.91 2.65
CA MET A 305 -17.28 32.59 2.19
C MET A 305 -16.57 31.42 2.86
N LEU A 306 -15.39 31.66 3.43
CA LEU A 306 -14.54 30.63 4.05
C LEU A 306 -14.73 30.54 5.56
N GLU A 307 -15.38 31.54 6.17
CA GLU A 307 -15.84 31.55 7.57
C GLU A 307 -17.11 30.71 7.78
#